data_AF-A0A2T0LH86-F1
#
_entry.id   AF-A0A2T0LH86-F1
#
_cell.length_a   1.000
_cell.length_b   1.000
_cell.length_c   1.000
_cell.angle_alpha   90.00
_cell.angle_beta   90.00
_cell.angle_gamma   90.00
#
_symmetry.space_group_name_H-M   'P 1'
#
loop_
_entity.id
_entity.type
_entity.pdbx_description
1 polymer ?
#
loop_
_entity_poly.entity_id
_entity_poly.type
_entity_poly.pdbx_seq_one_letter_code
_entity_poly.pdbx_strand_id
1 'polypeptide(L)' 'MESDRSRNYKLVDLRDHPEVIRQITEAEQKLNQMIGEDVALIAYVRKQ' A
#
# COMPACT_ATOMS: atom_id res chain seq x y z
N MET A 1 0.98 21.05 -19.01
CA MET A 1 0.95 19.64 -19.43
C MET A 1 1.22 18.80 -18.18
N GLU A 2 0.15 18.46 -17.47
CA GLU A 2 0.22 17.57 -16.30
C GLU A 2 0.56 16.17 -16.79
N SER A 3 1.78 15.72 -16.53
CA SER A 3 2.22 14.39 -16.92
C SER A 3 1.37 13.36 -16.17
N ASP A 4 0.52 12.68 -16.94
CA ASP A 4 -0.32 11.54 -16.61
C ASP A 4 0.50 10.44 -15.89
N ARG A 5 0.68 10.58 -14.57
CA ARG A 5 1.38 9.60 -13.72
C ARG A 5 0.55 8.33 -13.51
N SER A 6 -0.71 8.34 -13.90
CA SER A 6 -1.67 7.24 -13.71
C SER A 6 -1.33 5.97 -14.50
N ARG A 7 -0.45 6.01 -15.50
CA ARG A 7 -0.10 4.85 -16.34
C ARG A 7 0.93 3.87 -15.77
N ASN A 8 1.56 4.17 -14.63
CA ASN A 8 2.68 3.35 -14.10
C ASN A 8 2.36 2.57 -12.82
N TYR A 9 1.11 2.52 -12.42
CA TYR A 9 0.68 1.74 -11.25
C TYR A 9 0.00 0.46 -11.74
N LYS A 10 0.58 -0.69 -11.39
CA LYS A 10 -0.03 -1.98 -11.65
C LYS A 10 -0.58 -2.52 -10.33
N LEU A 11 -1.80 -3.05 -10.37
CA LEU A 11 -2.31 -3.88 -9.28
C LEU A 11 -1.47 -5.16 -9.24
N VAL A 12 -0.77 -5.35 -8.12
CA VAL A 12 0.08 -6.52 -7.89
C VAL A 12 -0.63 -7.41 -6.87
N ASP A 13 -0.61 -8.71 -7.11
CA ASP A 13 -1.09 -9.68 -6.14
C ASP A 13 -0.11 -9.74 -4.97
N LEU A 14 -0.59 -9.38 -3.78
CA LEU A 14 0.26 -9.27 -2.60
C LEU A 14 0.71 -10.65 -2.08
N ARG A 15 0.08 -11.76 -2.50
CA ARG A 15 0.43 -13.12 -2.05
C ARG A 15 1.86 -13.50 -2.44
N ASP A 16 2.36 -12.99 -3.57
CA ASP A 16 3.72 -13.21 -4.04
C ASP A 16 4.76 -12.28 -3.37
N HIS A 17 4.32 -11.35 -2.53
CA HIS A 17 5.17 -10.34 -1.89
C HIS A 17 4.94 -10.27 -0.36
N PRO A 18 5.33 -11.33 0.39
CA PRO A 18 5.09 -11.41 1.83
C PRO A 18 5.76 -10.27 2.62
N GLU A 19 6.89 -9.75 2.12
CA GLU A 19 7.57 -8.60 2.70
C GLU A 19 6.75 -7.30 2.64
N VAL A 20 5.97 -7.14 1.57
CA VAL A 20 5.10 -5.97 1.36
C VAL A 20 3.87 -6.09 2.26
N ILE A 21 3.28 -7.29 2.36
CA ILE A 21 2.20 -7.57 3.31
C ILE A 21 2.63 -7.21 4.73
N ARG A 22 3.81 -7.66 5.17
CA ARG A 22 4.32 -7.37 6.51
C ARG A 22 4.42 -5.88 6.78
N GLN A 23 4.97 -5.11 5.85
CA GLN A 23 5.09 -3.65 5.98
C GLN A 23 3.73 -2.95 6.05
N ILE A 24 2.76 -3.42 5.25
CA ILE A 24 1.39 -2.87 5.27
C ILE A 24 0.74 -3.17 6.62
N THR A 25 0.82 -4.40 7.13
CA THR A 25 0.24 -4.78 8.42
C THR A 25 0.86 -4.00 9.58
N GLU A 26 2.19 -3.81 9.59
CA GLU A 26 2.85 -3.00 10.62
C GLU A 26 2.39 -1.53 10.56
N ALA A 27 2.23 -0.97 9.35
CA ALA A 27 1.71 0.38 9.18
C ALA A 27 0.24 0.50 9.62
N GLU A 28 -0.58 -0.51 9.32
CA GLU A 28 -2.00 -0.56 9.70
C GLU A 28 -2.16 -0.56 11.21
N GLN A 29 -1.44 -1.45 11.90
CA GLN A 29 -1.47 -1.52 13.37
C GLN A 29 -1.03 -0.21 14.01
N LYS A 30 0.01 0.43 13.47
CA LYS A 30 0.49 1.72 13.97
C LYS A 30 -0.54 2.82 13.77
N LEU A 31 -1.19 2.87 12.60
CA LEU A 31 -2.23 3.86 12.32
C LEU A 31 -3.48 3.64 13.17
N ASN A 32 -3.90 2.39 13.35
CA ASN A 32 -5.02 2.05 14.22
C ASN A 32 -4.75 2.49 15.67
N GLN A 33 -3.51 2.32 16.16
CA GLN A 33 -3.12 2.81 17.48
C GLN A 33 -3.08 4.35 17.59
N MET A 34 -2.70 5.04 16.52
CA MET A 34 -2.60 6.51 16.53
C MET A 34 -3.96 7.20 16.39
N ILE A 35 -4.87 6.63 15.59
CA ILE A 35 -6.15 7.24 15.24
C ILE A 35 -7.27 6.68 16.13
N GLY A 36 -7.10 5.47 16.68
CA GLY A 36 -8.11 4.80 17.52
C GLY A 36 -9.29 4.25 16.70
N GLU A 37 -9.16 4.18 15.38
CA GLU A 37 -10.17 3.68 14.45
C GLU A 37 -9.56 2.57 13.57
N ASP A 38 -10.41 1.73 12.99
CA ASP A 38 -10.00 0.72 12.02
C ASP A 38 -9.67 1.37 10.66
N VAL A 39 -8.39 1.35 10.29
CA VAL A 39 -7.87 1.88 9.03
C VAL A 39 -7.60 0.73 8.07
N ALA A 40 -8.01 0.88 6.81
CA ALA A 40 -7.65 -0.04 5.73
C ALA A 40 -6.58 0.58 4.83
N LEU A 41 -5.46 -0.11 4.63
CA LEU A 41 -4.38 0.35 3.76
C LEU A 41 -4.42 -0.35 2.39
N ILE A 42 -4.35 0.45 1.32
CA ILE A 42 -4.24 -0.04 -0.06
C ILE A 42 -2.86 0.35 -0.61
N ALA A 43 -2.02 -0.65 -0.89
CA ALA A 43 -0.67 -0.43 -1.42
C ALA A 43 -0.61 -0.63 -2.94
N TYR A 44 0.15 0.23 -3.61
CA TYR A 44 0.42 0.16 -5.05
C TYR A 44 1.93 0.05 -5.29
N VAL A 45 2.35 -0.91 -6.11
CA VAL A 45 3.76 -1.05 -6.49
C VAL A 45 3.98 -0.34 -7.82
N ARG A 46 4.92 0.61 -7.83
CA ARG A 46 5.37 1.28 -9.06
C ARG A 46 6.37 0.38 -9.79
N LYS A 47 6.11 0.07 -11.06
CA LYS A 47 7.07 -0.68 -11.88
C LYS A 47 8.28 0.20 -12.22
N GLN A 48 9.49 -0.35 -12.09
CA GLN A 48 10.73 0.20 -12.65
C GLN A 48 10.75 0.03 -14.17
#